data_AF-A0AAV3Q2N5-F1
#
_entry.id   AF-A0AAV3Q2N5-F1
#
_cell.length_a   1.000
_cell.length_b   1.000
_cell.length_c   1.000
_cell.angle_alpha   90.00
_cell.angle_beta   90.00
_cell.angle_gamma   90.00
#
_symmetry.space_group_name_H-M   'P 1'
#
loop_
_entity.id
_entity.type
_entity.pdbx_description
1 polymer ?
#
loop_
_entity_poly.entity_id
_entity_poly.type
_entity_poly.pdbx_seq_one_letter_code
_entity_poly.pdbx_strand_id
1 'polypeptide(L)'
;MKRGLNVEKIHELTYIDKWFRTQLKELVDVEQYLLAQNLYQMTREDFLEVKKKGFSDKQIAFATKTSDKEVRMKRLELGVKPAYKRVDTCAAEFEADTPYMYSSYDLECESAPTNRKKVLILGGGPNRIGQGIEFDYCCCHTSFALQDAGYETIMMNSNPETVSTDYYTSDRLYFEPLTVEDVFNIIDLEGPDGIIVQFGDEYKLKSQRGAGHVRIWGTSPDSIDAADDRERFNAILHELQIEQPKGGIAKSDKDALDIAGDIGYPVVVRPSYVLGGRAMEIVYSDGELVTYLENAVKVDPERPVLIDKYLSDAIEIDIDALTDSHGNVVIGGIMEHIEQAGVHSGDSACMLPTKTISQSCLETIRT
;
A
#
# COMPACT_ATOMS: atom_id res chain seq x y z
N MET A 1 29.49 -2.54 9.63
CA MET A 1 29.02 -3.69 10.43
C MET A 1 29.00 -4.97 9.61
N LYS A 2 28.05 -5.16 8.66
CA LYS A 2 28.06 -6.37 7.79
C LYS A 2 29.35 -6.59 7.00
N ARG A 3 30.00 -5.50 6.53
CA ARG A 3 31.30 -5.52 5.84
C ARG A 3 32.52 -5.44 6.80
N GLY A 4 32.34 -5.75 8.09
CA GLY A 4 33.44 -5.77 9.08
C GLY A 4 33.81 -4.43 9.72
N LEU A 5 33.24 -3.30 9.31
CA LEU A 5 33.45 -2.01 10.00
C LEU A 5 32.91 -2.05 11.44
N ASN A 6 33.76 -1.68 12.41
CA ASN A 6 33.42 -1.57 13.83
C ASN A 6 32.60 -0.32 14.16
N VAL A 7 32.05 -0.28 15.38
CA VAL A 7 31.14 0.78 15.86
C VAL A 7 31.86 2.13 15.92
N GLU A 8 33.12 2.13 16.34
CA GLU A 8 33.98 3.32 16.45
C GLU A 8 34.20 3.97 15.10
N LYS A 9 34.51 3.18 14.07
CA LYS A 9 34.78 3.74 12.76
C LYS A 9 33.53 4.34 12.12
N ILE A 10 32.38 3.70 12.32
CA ILE A 10 31.10 4.23 11.84
C ILE A 10 30.74 5.51 12.60
N HIS A 11 31.11 5.63 13.88
CA HIS A 11 31.00 6.89 14.62
C HIS A 11 31.75 8.03 13.99
N GLU A 12 33.04 7.83 13.73
CA GLU A 12 33.90 8.85 13.16
C GLU A 12 33.35 9.36 11.81
N LEU A 13 32.67 8.50 11.05
CA LEU A 13 32.14 8.83 9.73
C LEU A 13 30.74 9.47 9.77
N THR A 14 29.88 9.03 10.70
CA THR A 14 28.45 9.40 10.70
C THR A 14 28.08 10.41 11.77
N TYR A 15 28.91 10.56 12.81
CA TYR A 15 28.63 11.34 14.01
C TYR A 15 27.38 10.90 14.82
N ILE A 16 26.70 9.83 14.42
CA ILE A 16 25.60 9.21 15.20
C ILE A 16 26.15 8.79 16.58
N ASP A 17 25.33 8.69 17.62
CA ASP A 17 25.84 8.23 18.93
C ASP A 17 26.21 6.73 18.94
N LYS A 18 27.15 6.33 19.79
CA LYS A 18 27.60 4.92 19.89
C LYS A 18 26.49 4.02 20.39
N TRP A 19 25.61 4.53 21.24
CA TRP A 19 24.45 3.81 21.77
C TRP A 19 23.58 3.22 20.64
N PHE A 20 23.14 4.04 19.68
CA PHE A 20 22.31 3.56 18.55
C PHE A 20 23.02 2.53 17.69
N ARG A 21 24.33 2.73 17.45
CA ARG A 21 25.12 1.79 16.64
C ARG A 21 25.33 0.45 17.32
N THR A 22 25.50 0.42 18.64
CA THR A 22 25.59 -0.84 19.38
C THR A 22 24.30 -1.64 19.19
N GLN A 23 23.13 -0.98 19.27
CA GLN A 23 21.84 -1.64 18.98
C GLN A 23 21.77 -2.15 17.53
N LEU A 24 22.19 -1.35 16.55
CA LEU A 24 22.25 -1.81 15.14
C LEU A 24 23.21 -3.00 14.95
N LYS A 25 24.32 -3.05 15.70
CA LYS A 25 25.25 -4.17 15.67
C LYS A 25 24.61 -5.43 16.24
N GLU A 26 23.85 -5.32 17.34
CA GLU A 26 23.08 -6.45 17.87
C GLU A 26 22.10 -7.00 16.85
N LEU A 27 21.37 -6.14 16.11
CA LEU A 27 20.47 -6.59 15.05
C LEU A 27 21.23 -7.32 13.92
N VAL A 28 22.42 -6.84 13.55
CA VAL A 28 23.27 -7.56 12.57
C VAL A 28 23.69 -8.94 13.10
N ASP A 29 23.96 -9.07 14.39
CA ASP A 29 24.35 -10.35 15.01
C ASP A 29 23.17 -11.32 15.07
N VAL A 30 21.96 -10.84 15.37
CA VAL A 30 20.73 -11.63 15.30
C VAL A 30 20.47 -12.11 13.87
N GLU A 31 20.70 -11.27 12.86
CA GLU A 31 20.60 -11.69 11.45
C GLU A 31 21.61 -12.80 11.12
N GLN A 32 22.86 -12.70 11.59
CA GLN A 32 23.86 -13.78 11.40
C GLN A 32 23.45 -15.08 12.11
N TYR A 33 22.89 -14.97 13.31
CA TYR A 33 22.32 -16.11 14.02
C TYR A 33 21.21 -16.77 13.18
N LEU A 34 20.24 -15.99 12.68
CA LEU A 34 19.13 -16.48 11.86
C LEU A 34 19.58 -17.14 10.56
N LEU A 35 20.61 -16.61 9.91
CA LEU A 35 21.20 -17.19 8.69
C LEU A 35 21.80 -18.59 8.90
N ALA A 36 22.17 -18.92 10.15
CA ALA A 36 22.68 -20.23 10.54
C ALA A 36 21.57 -21.17 11.05
N GLN A 37 20.34 -20.69 11.25
CA GLN A 37 19.24 -21.49 11.77
C GLN A 37 18.45 -22.20 10.66
N ASN A 38 17.78 -23.27 11.06
CA ASN A 38 16.67 -23.86 10.31
C ASN A 38 15.35 -23.49 10.99
N LEU A 39 14.39 -22.95 10.24
CA LEU A 39 13.09 -22.49 10.76
C LEU A 39 12.41 -23.53 11.68
N TYR A 40 12.41 -24.80 11.26
CA TYR A 40 11.71 -25.88 11.95
C TYR A 40 12.40 -26.34 13.23
N GLN A 41 13.66 -25.95 13.43
CA GLN A 41 14.45 -26.25 14.63
C GLN A 41 14.42 -25.11 15.65
N MET A 42 13.93 -23.92 15.27
CA MET A 42 13.82 -22.79 16.18
C MET A 42 12.80 -23.08 17.28
N THR A 43 13.20 -22.82 18.51
CA THR A 43 12.37 -22.97 19.71
C THR A 43 11.46 -21.77 19.91
N ARG A 44 10.50 -21.89 20.83
CA ARG A 44 9.64 -20.77 21.25
C ARG A 44 10.47 -19.59 21.75
N GLU A 45 11.52 -19.88 22.51
CA GLU A 45 12.42 -18.89 23.10
C GLU A 45 13.23 -18.17 22.02
N ASP A 46 13.74 -18.89 21.02
CA ASP A 46 14.45 -18.29 19.88
C ASP A 46 13.54 -17.30 19.14
N PHE A 47 12.30 -17.71 18.85
CA PHE A 47 11.31 -16.82 18.24
C PHE A 47 11.01 -15.61 19.11
N LEU A 48 10.78 -15.79 20.41
CA LEU A 48 10.45 -14.68 21.29
C LEU A 48 11.57 -13.63 21.35
N GLU A 49 12.83 -14.06 21.46
CA GLU A 49 13.98 -13.17 21.50
C GLU A 49 14.16 -12.42 20.17
N VAL A 50 14.01 -13.12 19.04
CA VAL A 50 14.08 -12.50 17.70
C VAL A 50 12.95 -11.50 17.49
N LYS A 51 11.72 -11.85 17.87
CA LYS A 51 10.55 -10.98 17.70
C LYS A 51 10.57 -9.77 18.64
N LYS A 52 11.06 -9.90 19.88
CA LYS A 52 11.30 -8.77 20.80
C LYS A 52 12.32 -7.76 20.25
N LYS A 53 13.25 -8.20 19.40
CA LYS A 53 14.19 -7.33 18.69
C LYS A 53 13.59 -6.69 17.42
N GLY A 54 12.32 -6.92 17.13
CA GLY A 54 11.57 -6.28 16.04
C GLY A 54 11.76 -6.93 14.67
N PHE A 55 12.25 -8.17 14.59
CA PHE A 55 12.37 -8.87 13.31
C PHE A 55 11.01 -9.28 12.76
N SER A 56 10.70 -8.85 11.54
CA SER A 56 9.51 -9.28 10.81
C SER A 56 9.60 -10.75 10.38
N ASP A 57 8.45 -11.38 10.18
CA ASP A 57 8.32 -12.74 9.65
C ASP A 57 8.99 -12.82 8.26
N LYS A 58 8.95 -11.75 7.47
CA LYS A 58 9.63 -11.63 6.17
C LYS A 58 11.16 -11.65 6.29
N GLN A 59 11.73 -10.98 7.29
CA GLN A 59 13.19 -10.99 7.53
C GLN A 59 13.66 -12.36 8.01
N ILE A 60 12.89 -13.01 8.88
CA ILE A 60 13.17 -14.38 9.34
C ILE A 60 13.07 -15.36 8.17
N ALA A 61 12.04 -15.21 7.32
CA ALA A 61 11.84 -16.04 6.13
C ALA A 61 13.02 -15.93 5.17
N PHE A 62 13.47 -14.70 4.89
CA PHE A 62 14.65 -14.45 4.08
C PHE A 62 15.90 -15.13 4.64
N ALA A 63 16.18 -14.98 5.94
CA ALA A 63 17.36 -15.55 6.56
C ALA A 63 17.34 -17.09 6.61
N THR A 64 16.16 -17.68 6.87
CA THR A 64 15.97 -19.14 6.95
C THR A 64 15.68 -19.81 5.61
N LYS A 65 15.60 -19.03 4.51
CA LYS A 65 15.27 -19.48 3.15
C LYS A 65 13.91 -20.19 3.07
N THR A 66 12.92 -19.61 3.74
CA THR A 66 11.53 -20.08 3.78
C THR A 66 10.58 -18.96 3.32
N SER A 67 9.27 -19.19 3.37
CA SER A 67 8.25 -18.17 3.17
C SER A 67 7.81 -17.51 4.47
N ASP A 68 7.37 -16.25 4.39
CA ASP A 68 6.76 -15.49 5.48
C ASP A 68 5.56 -16.23 6.11
N LYS A 69 4.78 -16.95 5.30
CA LYS A 69 3.69 -17.80 5.78
C LYS A 69 4.17 -18.95 6.66
N GLU A 70 5.24 -19.64 6.26
CA GLU A 70 5.82 -20.73 7.05
C GLU A 70 6.31 -20.21 8.39
N VAL A 71 6.97 -19.05 8.40
CA VAL A 71 7.41 -18.39 9.63
C VAL A 71 6.22 -18.05 10.52
N ARG A 72 5.17 -17.41 9.99
CA ARG A 72 3.96 -17.09 10.75
C ARG A 72 3.33 -18.35 11.33
N MET A 73 3.10 -19.39 10.53
CA MET A 73 2.51 -20.64 10.99
C MET A 73 3.32 -21.26 12.13
N LYS A 74 4.65 -21.32 12.00
CA LYS A 74 5.52 -21.87 13.04
C LYS A 74 5.49 -21.03 14.32
N ARG A 75 5.55 -19.70 14.17
CA ARG A 75 5.47 -18.75 15.28
C ARG A 75 4.16 -18.91 16.06
N LEU A 76 3.03 -19.02 15.36
CA LEU A 76 1.71 -19.23 15.96
C LEU A 76 1.56 -20.64 16.59
N GLU A 77 2.11 -21.69 15.97
CA GLU A 77 2.15 -23.06 16.53
C GLU A 77 2.85 -23.08 17.90
N LEU A 78 3.93 -22.31 18.03
CA LEU A 78 4.69 -22.17 19.28
C LEU A 78 4.04 -21.19 20.28
N GLY A 79 2.88 -20.62 19.96
CA GLY A 79 2.18 -19.67 20.81
C GLY A 79 2.88 -18.31 20.94
N VAL A 80 3.75 -17.96 19.99
CA VAL A 80 4.44 -16.66 19.97
C VAL A 80 3.56 -15.65 19.22
N LYS A 81 2.82 -14.84 19.97
CA LYS A 81 1.93 -13.81 19.43
C LYS A 81 2.34 -12.45 20.00
N PRO A 82 2.13 -11.34 19.27
CA PRO A 82 2.28 -10.04 19.86
C PRO A 82 1.23 -9.84 20.96
N ALA A 83 1.62 -9.14 22.00
CA ALA A 83 0.74 -8.44 22.91
C ALA A 83 0.60 -6.99 22.43
N TYR A 84 -0.44 -6.31 22.89
CA TYR A 84 -0.68 -4.90 22.59
C TYR A 84 -0.71 -4.10 23.87
N LYS A 85 -0.02 -2.97 23.89
CA LYS A 85 0.15 -2.08 25.03
C LYS A 85 -0.51 -0.74 24.75
N ARG A 86 -1.04 -0.09 25.78
CA ARG A 86 -1.70 1.20 25.65
C ARG A 86 -0.72 2.37 25.86
N VAL A 87 -0.98 3.47 25.17
CA VAL A 87 -0.31 4.75 25.40
C VAL A 87 -1.12 5.54 26.42
N ASP A 88 -0.54 5.76 27.60
CA ASP A 88 -1.24 6.33 28.77
C ASP A 88 -0.63 7.62 29.33
N THR A 89 0.50 8.07 28.77
CA THR A 89 1.31 9.23 29.21
C THR A 89 1.94 9.14 30.61
N CYS A 90 1.65 8.10 31.40
CA CYS A 90 2.02 7.97 32.80
C CYS A 90 2.75 6.66 33.14
N ALA A 91 3.13 5.86 32.14
CA ALA A 91 3.86 4.61 32.31
C ALA A 91 3.15 3.64 33.27
N ALA A 92 1.84 3.47 33.07
CA ALA A 92 0.92 2.65 33.85
C ALA A 92 0.82 3.03 35.35
N GLU A 93 1.18 4.25 35.75
CA GLU A 93 0.91 4.74 37.11
C GLU A 93 -0.61 4.81 37.38
N PHE A 94 -1.40 5.12 36.35
CA PHE A 94 -2.85 5.18 36.38
C PHE A 94 -3.46 4.29 35.30
N GLU A 95 -4.62 3.70 35.59
CA GLU A 95 -5.40 3.01 34.56
C GLU A 95 -5.88 4.03 33.52
N ALA A 96 -5.43 3.86 32.28
CA ALA A 96 -5.87 4.64 31.13
C ALA A 96 -6.66 3.75 30.18
N ASP A 97 -7.91 4.12 29.93
CA ASP A 97 -8.74 3.42 28.93
C ASP A 97 -8.62 4.09 27.55
N THR A 98 -7.47 4.70 27.25
CA THR A 98 -7.20 5.29 25.95
C THR A 98 -7.21 4.20 24.88
N PRO A 99 -7.86 4.44 23.73
CA PRO A 99 -7.96 3.43 22.68
C PRO A 99 -6.68 3.32 21.84
N TYR A 100 -5.55 3.83 22.32
CA TYR A 100 -4.31 3.99 21.55
C TYR A 100 -3.31 2.89 21.92
N MET A 101 -3.03 2.00 20.97
CA MET A 101 -2.23 0.80 21.16
C MET A 101 -1.06 0.66 20.18
N TYR A 102 -0.04 -0.08 20.61
CA TYR A 102 1.07 -0.57 19.77
C TYR A 102 1.41 -2.02 20.16
N SER A 103 2.02 -2.78 19.25
CA SER A 103 2.40 -4.17 19.49
C SER A 103 3.78 -4.29 20.14
N SER A 104 3.92 -5.33 20.95
CA SER A 104 5.17 -5.75 21.57
C SER A 104 5.12 -7.24 21.85
N TYR A 105 6.27 -7.92 21.91
CA TYR A 105 6.35 -9.32 22.31
C TYR A 105 6.54 -9.46 23.83
N ASP A 106 5.66 -8.79 24.57
CA ASP A 106 5.54 -8.83 26.03
C ASP A 106 4.52 -9.86 26.52
N LEU A 107 4.47 -10.07 27.84
CA LEU A 107 3.65 -11.14 28.44
C LEU A 107 2.15 -10.81 28.49
N GLU A 108 1.79 -9.56 28.72
CA GLU A 108 0.40 -9.14 28.96
C GLU A 108 -0.13 -8.28 27.82
N CYS A 109 -1.34 -8.59 27.36
CA CYS A 109 -2.04 -7.86 26.30
C CYS A 109 -3.16 -7.01 26.88
N GLU A 110 -3.09 -5.70 26.66
CA GLU A 110 -4.01 -4.67 27.19
C GLU A 110 -5.08 -4.25 26.17
N SER A 111 -5.09 -4.89 24.99
CA SER A 111 -6.05 -4.56 23.93
C SER A 111 -7.49 -4.72 24.42
N ALA A 112 -7.80 -5.81 25.14
CA ALA A 112 -9.16 -6.11 25.61
C ALA A 112 -10.25 -5.93 24.51
N PRO A 113 -10.21 -6.70 23.41
CA PRO A 113 -11.19 -6.64 22.33
C PRO A 113 -12.64 -6.77 22.84
N THR A 114 -13.57 -6.01 22.27
CA THR A 114 -15.01 -6.13 22.58
C THR A 114 -15.73 -7.13 21.69
N ASN A 115 -17.04 -7.35 21.90
CA ASN A 115 -17.90 -8.16 21.03
C ASN A 115 -18.83 -7.31 20.14
N ARG A 116 -18.60 -6.00 20.03
CA ARG A 116 -19.35 -5.13 19.09
C ARG A 116 -19.04 -5.55 17.65
N LYS A 117 -19.89 -5.13 16.71
CA LYS A 117 -19.59 -5.29 15.28
C LYS A 117 -18.47 -4.33 14.90
N LYS A 118 -17.37 -4.87 14.37
CA LYS A 118 -16.12 -4.14 14.17
C LYS A 118 -15.77 -4.00 12.71
N VAL A 119 -15.21 -2.84 12.37
CA VAL A 119 -14.64 -2.61 11.04
C VAL A 119 -13.22 -2.12 11.18
N LEU A 120 -12.28 -2.84 10.56
CA LEU A 120 -10.89 -2.45 10.45
C LEU A 120 -10.69 -1.54 9.24
N ILE A 121 -10.12 -0.37 9.46
CA ILE A 121 -9.81 0.64 8.45
C ILE A 121 -8.30 0.76 8.36
N LEU A 122 -7.73 0.50 7.18
CA LEU A 122 -6.31 0.65 6.95
C LEU A 122 -5.98 2.03 6.41
N GLY A 123 -5.08 2.74 7.08
CA GLY A 123 -4.54 4.01 6.62
C GLY A 123 -3.56 3.88 5.44
N GLY A 124 -2.91 4.99 5.11
CA GLY A 124 -1.91 5.05 4.02
C GLY A 124 -0.45 4.91 4.47
N GLY A 125 -0.15 4.98 5.76
CA GLY A 125 1.22 5.05 6.25
C GLY A 125 1.84 6.44 5.98
N PRO A 126 3.18 6.54 5.88
CA PRO A 126 3.85 7.83 5.73
C PRO A 126 3.49 8.52 4.41
N ASN A 127 3.19 9.82 4.49
CA ASN A 127 2.90 10.65 3.33
C ASN A 127 4.09 10.67 2.35
N ARG A 128 3.78 10.62 1.05
CA ARG A 128 4.75 10.76 -0.04
C ARG A 128 4.09 11.40 -1.26
N ILE A 129 4.87 11.87 -2.23
CA ILE A 129 4.31 12.42 -3.48
C ILE A 129 3.42 11.36 -4.15
N GLY A 130 2.19 11.76 -4.47
CA GLY A 130 1.11 10.90 -4.99
C GLY A 130 0.28 10.18 -3.92
N GLN A 131 0.63 10.31 -2.64
CA GLN A 131 -0.04 9.69 -1.50
C GLN A 131 0.04 10.60 -0.26
N GLY A 132 -0.85 11.57 -0.22
CA GLY A 132 -0.90 12.57 0.83
C GLY A 132 -2.10 12.45 1.76
N ILE A 133 -2.49 13.61 2.29
CA ILE A 133 -3.55 13.79 3.28
C ILE A 133 -4.95 13.43 2.73
N GLU A 134 -5.12 13.40 1.41
CA GLU A 134 -6.36 13.02 0.74
C GLU A 134 -6.82 11.60 1.14
N PHE A 135 -5.89 10.67 1.33
CA PHE A 135 -6.20 9.31 1.77
C PHE A 135 -6.52 9.25 3.27
N ASP A 136 -5.83 10.05 4.07
CA ASP A 136 -6.12 10.19 5.50
C ASP A 136 -7.54 10.74 5.74
N TYR A 137 -7.93 11.75 4.96
CA TYR A 137 -9.27 12.32 4.97
C TYR A 137 -10.34 11.25 4.71
N CYS A 138 -10.14 10.40 3.70
CA CYS A 138 -11.05 9.29 3.40
C CYS A 138 -11.15 8.28 4.56
N CYS A 139 -10.02 7.93 5.17
CA CYS A 139 -9.99 7.02 6.32
C CYS A 139 -10.75 7.60 7.53
N CYS A 140 -10.55 8.89 7.83
CA CYS A 140 -11.26 9.57 8.91
C CYS A 140 -12.77 9.58 8.68
N HIS A 141 -13.22 9.99 7.49
CA HIS A 141 -14.64 10.01 7.14
C HIS A 141 -15.27 8.62 7.16
N THR A 142 -14.51 7.59 6.80
CA THR A 142 -14.94 6.20 6.92
C THR A 142 -15.18 5.81 8.37
N SER A 143 -14.27 6.18 9.27
CA SER A 143 -14.45 5.94 10.71
C SER A 143 -15.69 6.64 11.23
N PHE A 144 -15.83 7.94 10.96
CA PHE A 144 -16.98 8.74 11.43
C PHE A 144 -18.31 8.16 10.94
N ALA A 145 -18.42 7.85 9.65
CA ALA A 145 -19.66 7.32 9.07
C ALA A 145 -20.02 5.93 9.63
N LEU A 146 -19.03 5.07 9.90
CA LEU A 146 -19.27 3.75 10.48
C LEU A 146 -19.63 3.82 11.97
N GLN A 147 -19.03 4.76 12.72
CA GLN A 147 -19.43 5.04 14.10
C GLN A 147 -20.87 5.52 14.18
N ASP A 148 -21.28 6.45 13.31
CA ASP A 148 -22.66 6.91 13.19
C ASP A 148 -23.63 5.77 12.82
N ALA A 149 -23.15 4.78 12.05
CA ALA A 149 -23.89 3.56 11.72
C ALA A 149 -23.86 2.49 12.84
N GLY A 150 -23.20 2.75 13.97
CA GLY A 150 -23.18 1.90 15.16
C GLY A 150 -22.10 0.81 15.17
N TYR A 151 -21.14 0.86 14.26
CA TYR A 151 -19.96 -0.02 14.30
C TYR A 151 -18.93 0.47 15.31
N GLU A 152 -18.12 -0.46 15.83
CA GLU A 152 -16.87 -0.14 16.51
C GLU A 152 -15.76 -0.02 15.46
N THR A 153 -15.18 1.15 15.32
CA THR A 153 -14.16 1.37 14.29
C THR A 153 -12.76 1.14 14.83
N ILE A 154 -11.98 0.39 14.06
CA ILE A 154 -10.58 0.10 14.36
C ILE A 154 -9.75 0.80 13.29
N MET A 155 -9.01 1.84 13.65
CA MET A 155 -8.05 2.48 12.76
C MET A 155 -6.68 1.82 12.93
N MET A 156 -6.06 1.43 11.83
CA MET A 156 -4.66 0.99 11.80
C MET A 156 -3.88 1.91 10.87
N ASN A 157 -2.91 2.64 11.40
CA ASN A 157 -2.05 3.54 10.62
C ASN A 157 -0.78 3.87 11.43
N SER A 158 0.30 4.30 10.78
CA SER A 158 1.58 4.59 11.43
C SER A 158 2.10 6.01 11.16
N ASN A 159 1.28 6.88 10.55
CA ASN A 159 1.69 8.24 10.24
C ASN A 159 1.47 9.15 11.46
N PRO A 160 2.51 9.76 12.04
CA PRO A 160 2.34 10.63 13.20
C PRO A 160 1.72 12.00 12.87
N GLU A 161 1.63 12.38 11.59
CA GLU A 161 1.16 13.71 11.18
C GLU A 161 -0.36 13.78 10.92
N THR A 162 -1.04 12.63 10.94
CA THR A 162 -2.41 12.49 10.42
C THR A 162 -3.49 12.55 11.49
N VAL A 163 -4.71 12.88 11.07
CA VAL A 163 -5.89 12.90 11.96
C VAL A 163 -6.37 11.47 12.24
N SER A 164 -6.16 10.51 11.33
CA SER A 164 -6.53 9.10 11.58
C SER A 164 -5.82 8.50 12.79
N THR A 165 -4.61 8.97 13.11
CA THR A 165 -3.81 8.52 14.26
C THR A 165 -4.04 9.37 15.51
N ASP A 166 -5.03 10.26 15.50
CA ASP A 166 -5.62 10.81 16.70
C ASP A 166 -6.55 9.77 17.34
N TYR A 167 -6.40 9.55 18.65
CA TYR A 167 -7.19 8.59 19.40
C TYR A 167 -8.66 9.00 19.56
N TYR A 168 -9.06 10.23 19.17
CA TYR A 168 -10.46 10.64 19.06
C TYR A 168 -11.15 10.19 17.75
N THR A 169 -10.37 9.76 16.74
CA THR A 169 -10.91 9.50 15.39
C THR A 169 -11.59 8.13 15.26
N SER A 170 -11.24 7.16 16.11
CA SER A 170 -11.77 5.79 16.06
C SER A 170 -12.01 5.26 17.47
N ASP A 171 -12.85 4.23 17.60
CA ASP A 171 -13.06 3.58 18.91
C ASP A 171 -11.76 2.89 19.38
N ARG A 172 -10.91 2.45 18.45
CA ARG A 172 -9.68 1.68 18.69
C ARG A 172 -8.62 2.05 17.66
N LEU A 173 -7.48 2.57 18.12
CA LEU A 173 -6.34 2.94 17.29
C LEU A 173 -5.16 1.99 17.52
N TYR A 174 -4.71 1.35 16.45
CA TYR A 174 -3.47 0.59 16.41
C TYR A 174 -2.42 1.35 15.61
N PHE A 175 -1.44 1.90 16.31
CA PHE A 175 -0.32 2.61 15.69
C PHE A 175 0.76 1.61 15.29
N GLU A 176 0.49 0.91 14.20
CA GLU A 176 1.24 -0.26 13.73
C GLU A 176 1.69 -0.07 12.29
N PRO A 177 2.82 -0.69 11.88
CA PRO A 177 3.20 -0.74 10.47
C PRO A 177 2.07 -1.38 9.64
N LEU A 178 1.75 -0.77 8.50
CA LEU A 178 0.84 -1.36 7.53
C LEU A 178 1.61 -2.44 6.79
N THR A 179 1.67 -3.64 7.36
CA THR A 179 2.20 -4.82 6.69
C THR A 179 1.23 -5.96 6.83
N VAL A 180 1.32 -6.93 5.92
CA VAL A 180 0.52 -8.16 5.96
C VAL A 180 0.62 -8.83 7.33
N GLU A 181 1.81 -8.91 7.92
CA GLU A 181 2.02 -9.54 9.22
C GLU A 181 1.21 -8.86 10.33
N ASP A 182 1.33 -7.54 10.42
CA ASP A 182 0.76 -6.71 11.49
C ASP A 182 -0.76 -6.62 11.36
N VAL A 183 -1.25 -6.46 10.12
CA VAL A 183 -2.69 -6.50 9.81
C VAL A 183 -3.29 -7.84 10.24
N PHE A 184 -2.65 -8.98 9.92
CA PHE A 184 -3.14 -10.28 10.37
C PHE A 184 -3.05 -10.47 11.88
N ASN A 185 -2.06 -9.89 12.56
CA ASN A 185 -1.99 -9.93 14.03
C ASN A 185 -3.21 -9.22 14.66
N ILE A 186 -3.63 -8.08 14.11
CA ILE A 186 -4.83 -7.37 14.56
C ILE A 186 -6.10 -8.15 14.20
N ILE A 187 -6.20 -8.70 12.98
CA ILE A 187 -7.36 -9.52 12.58
C ILE A 187 -7.54 -10.71 13.53
N ASP A 188 -6.47 -11.43 13.85
CA ASP A 188 -6.51 -12.60 14.74
C ASP A 188 -6.88 -12.21 16.19
N LEU A 189 -6.55 -10.99 16.62
CA LEU A 189 -6.87 -10.47 17.94
C LEU A 189 -8.29 -9.93 18.05
N GLU A 190 -8.70 -9.10 17.09
CA GLU A 190 -9.93 -8.31 17.15
C GLU A 190 -11.13 -9.03 16.54
N GLY A 191 -10.90 -9.93 15.58
CA GLY A 191 -11.95 -10.61 14.83
C GLY A 191 -12.95 -9.66 14.15
N PRO A 192 -12.51 -8.68 13.33
CA PRO A 192 -13.42 -7.72 12.72
C PRO A 192 -14.40 -8.35 11.71
N ASP A 193 -15.61 -7.82 11.62
CA ASP A 193 -16.63 -8.24 10.64
C ASP A 193 -16.27 -7.84 9.20
N GLY A 194 -15.49 -6.76 9.08
CA GLY A 194 -15.08 -6.18 7.81
C GLY A 194 -13.74 -5.49 7.88
N ILE A 195 -13.07 -5.43 6.73
CA ILE A 195 -11.89 -4.61 6.51
C ILE A 195 -12.08 -3.72 5.28
N ILE A 196 -11.69 -2.46 5.40
CA ILE A 196 -11.68 -1.47 4.32
C ILE A 196 -10.23 -1.19 3.94
N VAL A 197 -9.91 -1.42 2.67
CA VAL A 197 -8.54 -1.34 2.12
C VAL A 197 -8.42 -0.35 0.96
N GLN A 198 -9.54 0.21 0.51
CA GLN A 198 -9.61 1.05 -0.70
C GLN A 198 -9.19 2.51 -0.45
N PHE A 199 -9.17 2.94 0.81
CA PHE A 199 -8.80 4.31 1.20
C PHE A 199 -7.34 4.42 1.67
N GLY A 200 -6.61 3.30 1.72
CA GLY A 200 -5.18 3.23 1.94
C GLY A 200 -4.47 2.58 0.76
N ASP A 201 -3.13 2.50 0.80
CA ASP A 201 -2.32 2.09 -0.34
C ASP A 201 -2.04 0.57 -0.42
N GLU A 202 -2.62 -0.23 0.49
CA GLU A 202 -2.28 -1.64 0.66
C GLU A 202 -3.38 -2.64 0.24
N TYR A 203 -3.97 -2.45 -0.94
CA TYR A 203 -4.83 -3.48 -1.54
C TYR A 203 -4.06 -4.77 -1.91
N LYS A 204 -2.71 -4.75 -1.87
CA LYS A 204 -1.83 -5.93 -2.00
C LYS A 204 -1.96 -6.95 -0.88
N LEU A 205 -2.83 -6.70 0.10
CA LEU A 205 -3.54 -7.75 0.83
C LEU A 205 -4.37 -8.59 -0.17
N LYS A 206 -3.70 -9.30 -1.09
CA LYS A 206 -4.30 -10.42 -1.81
C LYS A 206 -4.72 -11.36 -0.71
N SER A 207 -6.03 -11.40 -0.46
CA SER A 207 -6.68 -12.37 0.39
C SER A 207 -6.16 -13.74 -0.04
N GLN A 208 -5.13 -14.19 0.65
CA GLN A 208 -4.70 -15.55 0.54
C GLN A 208 -5.83 -16.31 1.20
N ARG A 209 -6.67 -16.92 0.37
CA ARG A 209 -7.59 -17.97 0.79
C ARG A 209 -6.81 -18.87 1.76
N GLY A 210 -7.12 -18.79 3.05
CA GLY A 210 -6.55 -19.73 4.02
C GLY A 210 -6.30 -19.26 5.46
N ALA A 211 -6.28 -17.98 5.81
CA ALA A 211 -6.09 -17.58 7.21
C ALA A 211 -6.86 -16.31 7.57
N GLY A 212 -7.78 -16.40 8.54
CA GLY A 212 -8.56 -15.27 9.07
C GLY A 212 -9.79 -14.90 8.24
N HIS A 213 -10.98 -15.14 8.77
CA HIS A 213 -12.29 -14.92 8.11
C HIS A 213 -12.70 -13.43 7.99
N VAL A 214 -11.78 -12.49 7.82
CA VAL A 214 -12.17 -11.09 7.60
C VAL A 214 -12.55 -10.87 6.14
N ARG A 215 -13.73 -10.29 5.92
CA ARG A 215 -14.22 -9.95 4.59
C ARG A 215 -13.76 -8.55 4.21
N ILE A 216 -13.09 -8.41 3.08
CA ILE A 216 -12.88 -7.10 2.48
C ILE A 216 -14.25 -6.55 2.05
N TRP A 217 -14.64 -5.41 2.61
CA TRP A 217 -15.88 -4.71 2.28
C TRP A 217 -15.64 -3.75 1.12
N GLY A 218 -16.67 -3.47 0.32
CA GLY A 218 -16.55 -2.64 -0.89
C GLY A 218 -16.07 -3.44 -2.11
N THR A 219 -15.32 -2.77 -2.99
CA THR A 219 -14.80 -3.35 -4.24
C THR A 219 -13.91 -4.56 -3.94
N SER A 220 -14.17 -5.67 -4.62
CA SER A 220 -13.45 -6.92 -4.36
C SER A 220 -11.98 -6.83 -4.82
N PRO A 221 -11.04 -7.57 -4.18
CA PRO A 221 -9.65 -7.59 -4.62
C PRO A 221 -9.46 -8.00 -6.07
N ASP A 222 -10.33 -8.91 -6.57
CA ASP A 222 -10.29 -9.34 -7.96
C ASP A 222 -10.74 -8.22 -8.92
N SER A 223 -11.72 -7.42 -8.51
CA SER A 223 -12.17 -6.24 -9.28
C SER A 223 -11.13 -5.13 -9.30
N ILE A 224 -10.39 -4.93 -8.19
CA ILE A 224 -9.26 -4.00 -8.14
C ILE A 224 -8.14 -4.49 -9.07
N ASP A 225 -7.76 -5.77 -8.97
CA ASP A 225 -6.76 -6.39 -9.85
C ASP A 225 -7.18 -6.35 -11.33
N ALA A 226 -8.48 -6.45 -11.63
CA ALA A 226 -9.00 -6.30 -12.99
C ALA A 226 -8.85 -4.88 -13.57
N ALA A 227 -8.88 -3.85 -12.72
CA ALA A 227 -8.68 -2.46 -13.13
C ALA A 227 -7.19 -2.11 -13.26
N ASP A 228 -6.34 -2.67 -12.39
CA ASP A 228 -4.90 -2.43 -12.39
C ASP A 228 -4.14 -3.26 -13.45
N ASP A 229 -4.59 -4.49 -13.71
CA ASP A 229 -3.98 -5.36 -14.70
C ASP A 229 -4.39 -4.91 -16.11
N ARG A 230 -3.39 -4.55 -16.92
CA ARG A 230 -3.62 -3.97 -18.25
C ARG A 230 -4.32 -4.93 -19.20
N GLU A 231 -4.03 -6.23 -19.14
CA GLU A 231 -4.67 -7.20 -20.04
C GLU A 231 -6.15 -7.35 -19.67
N ARG A 232 -6.45 -7.48 -18.37
CA ARG A 232 -7.84 -7.55 -17.86
C ARG A 232 -8.62 -6.27 -18.14
N PHE A 233 -8.01 -5.11 -17.89
CA PHE A 233 -8.65 -3.81 -18.14
C PHE A 233 -8.94 -3.61 -19.63
N ASN A 234 -8.00 -3.94 -20.52
CA ASN A 234 -8.20 -3.86 -21.97
C ASN A 234 -9.34 -4.77 -22.45
N ALA A 235 -9.48 -5.96 -21.87
CA ALA A 235 -10.58 -6.86 -22.19
C ALA A 235 -11.94 -6.26 -21.80
N ILE A 236 -12.02 -5.61 -20.63
CA ILE A 236 -13.23 -4.90 -20.18
C ILE A 236 -13.58 -3.76 -21.14
N LEU A 237 -12.61 -2.91 -21.51
CA LEU A 237 -12.86 -1.81 -22.44
C LEU A 237 -13.35 -2.32 -23.81
N HIS A 238 -12.76 -3.41 -24.32
CA HIS A 238 -13.17 -4.01 -25.58
C HIS A 238 -14.58 -4.61 -25.51
N GLU A 239 -14.92 -5.28 -24.42
CA GLU A 239 -16.28 -5.82 -24.18
C GLU A 239 -17.32 -4.69 -24.13
N LEU A 240 -17.00 -3.60 -23.44
CA LEU A 240 -17.87 -2.43 -23.28
C LEU A 240 -17.83 -1.47 -24.49
N GLN A 241 -17.02 -1.76 -25.51
CA GLN A 241 -16.81 -0.91 -26.68
C GLN A 241 -16.35 0.51 -26.33
N ILE A 242 -15.58 0.66 -25.25
CA ILE A 242 -14.99 1.93 -24.83
C ILE A 242 -13.70 2.15 -25.62
N GLU A 243 -13.58 3.34 -26.22
CA GLU A 243 -12.40 3.72 -26.99
C GLU A 243 -11.16 3.82 -26.09
N GLN A 244 -10.02 3.37 -26.62
CA GLN A 244 -8.72 3.53 -25.96
C GLN A 244 -7.64 3.89 -26.98
N PRO A 245 -6.59 4.62 -26.57
CA PRO A 245 -5.42 4.83 -27.40
C PRO A 245 -4.82 3.50 -27.86
N LYS A 246 -4.28 3.47 -29.08
CA LYS A 246 -3.50 2.32 -29.54
C LYS A 246 -2.31 2.14 -28.60
N GLY A 247 -2.07 0.91 -28.16
CA GLY A 247 -1.02 0.61 -27.20
C GLY A 247 -0.60 -0.85 -27.23
N GLY A 248 0.50 -1.15 -26.54
CA GLY A 248 1.05 -2.49 -26.42
C GLY A 248 1.90 -2.69 -25.18
N ILE A 249 2.20 -3.96 -24.90
CA ILE A 249 3.04 -4.38 -23.76
C ILE A 249 4.37 -4.89 -24.33
N ALA A 250 5.44 -4.16 -24.08
CA ALA A 250 6.79 -4.52 -24.49
C ALA A 250 7.51 -5.33 -23.40
N LYS A 251 8.08 -6.47 -23.79
CA LYS A 251 8.90 -7.34 -22.90
C LYS A 251 10.39 -7.31 -23.26
N SER A 252 10.74 -6.64 -24.35
CA SER A 252 12.11 -6.43 -24.80
C SER A 252 12.21 -5.11 -25.56
N ASP A 253 13.43 -4.59 -25.71
CA ASP A 253 13.67 -3.34 -26.43
C ASP A 253 13.22 -3.44 -27.89
N LYS A 254 13.34 -4.63 -28.48
CA LYS A 254 12.85 -4.88 -29.83
C LYS A 254 11.33 -4.79 -29.90
N ASP A 255 10.63 -5.45 -28.97
CA ASP A 255 9.17 -5.37 -28.92
C ASP A 255 8.71 -3.93 -28.74
N ALA A 256 9.43 -3.16 -27.93
CA ALA A 256 9.12 -1.75 -27.70
C ALA A 256 9.21 -0.91 -28.97
N LEU A 257 10.28 -1.08 -29.75
CA LEU A 257 10.47 -0.39 -31.02
C LEU A 257 9.45 -0.83 -32.08
N ASP A 258 9.14 -2.13 -32.15
CA ASP A 258 8.14 -2.67 -33.07
C ASP A 258 6.74 -2.08 -32.75
N ILE A 259 6.36 -2.06 -31.46
CA ILE A 259 5.10 -1.46 -30.99
C ILE A 259 5.07 0.06 -31.27
N ALA A 260 6.14 0.79 -30.97
CA ALA A 260 6.20 2.23 -31.22
C ALA A 260 6.15 2.56 -32.72
N GLY A 261 6.75 1.73 -33.57
CA GLY A 261 6.69 1.86 -35.03
C GLY A 261 5.28 1.68 -35.59
N ASP A 262 4.52 0.72 -35.06
CA ASP A 262 3.12 0.47 -35.43
C ASP A 262 2.16 1.56 -34.93
N ILE A 263 2.39 2.08 -33.71
CA ILE A 263 1.57 3.14 -33.09
C ILE A 263 1.86 4.51 -33.72
N GLY A 264 3.14 4.78 -33.99
CA GLY A 264 3.68 6.07 -34.41
C GLY A 264 3.90 7.06 -33.27
N TYR A 265 5.02 7.79 -33.31
CA TYR A 265 5.38 8.81 -32.31
C TYR A 265 4.51 10.07 -32.36
N PRO A 266 4.43 10.85 -31.26
CA PRO A 266 4.96 10.53 -29.93
C PRO A 266 4.16 9.41 -29.24
N VAL A 267 4.83 8.71 -28.31
CA VAL A 267 4.28 7.64 -27.48
C VAL A 267 4.55 7.93 -25.99
N VAL A 268 3.66 7.47 -25.12
CA VAL A 268 3.86 7.47 -23.68
C VAL A 268 4.43 6.12 -23.29
N VAL A 269 5.59 6.11 -22.65
CA VAL A 269 6.19 4.92 -22.04
C VAL A 269 6.01 4.95 -20.54
N ARG A 270 5.57 3.83 -19.96
CA ARG A 270 5.38 3.70 -18.52
C ARG A 270 5.73 2.29 -18.02
N PRO A 271 6.33 2.15 -16.82
CA PRO A 271 6.53 0.85 -16.21
C PRO A 271 5.18 0.31 -15.69
N SER A 272 5.07 -1.01 -15.60
CA SER A 272 3.89 -1.65 -15.01
C SER A 272 3.86 -1.53 -13.47
N TYR A 273 2.65 -1.42 -12.89
CA TYR A 273 2.39 -1.40 -11.44
C TYR A 273 3.06 -0.26 -10.65
N VAL A 274 2.99 0.97 -11.17
CA VAL A 274 3.40 2.20 -10.49
C VAL A 274 2.25 3.21 -10.42
N LEU A 275 2.11 3.85 -9.27
CA LEU A 275 1.18 4.97 -9.02
C LEU A 275 1.93 6.31 -9.15
N GLY A 276 1.20 7.36 -9.53
CA GLY A 276 1.71 8.74 -9.50
C GLY A 276 2.74 9.07 -10.60
N GLY A 277 2.59 8.53 -11.81
CA GLY A 277 3.44 8.94 -12.94
C GLY A 277 4.92 8.54 -12.86
N ARG A 278 5.31 7.72 -11.87
CA ARG A 278 6.74 7.43 -11.62
C ARG A 278 7.39 6.76 -12.83
N ALA A 279 8.45 7.41 -13.32
CA ALA A 279 9.21 6.97 -14.50
C ALA A 279 8.35 6.85 -15.78
N MET A 280 7.27 7.64 -15.91
CA MET A 280 6.59 7.83 -17.19
C MET A 280 7.32 8.90 -18.01
N GLU A 281 7.43 8.67 -19.31
CA GLU A 281 8.05 9.63 -20.22
C GLU A 281 7.29 9.69 -21.55
N ILE A 282 7.23 10.88 -22.15
CA ILE A 282 6.72 11.06 -23.50
C ILE A 282 7.92 11.03 -24.44
N VAL A 283 7.93 10.06 -25.33
CA VAL A 283 9.04 9.78 -26.24
C VAL A 283 8.65 10.13 -27.67
N TYR A 284 9.56 10.78 -28.38
CA TYR A 284 9.33 11.32 -29.73
C TYR A 284 10.11 10.60 -30.82
N SER A 285 11.03 9.70 -30.47
CA SER A 285 11.84 8.95 -31.44
C SER A 285 12.38 7.63 -30.88
N ASP A 286 12.83 6.75 -31.77
CA ASP A 286 13.47 5.48 -31.41
C ASP A 286 14.69 5.68 -30.50
N GLY A 287 15.49 6.72 -30.73
CA GLY A 287 16.69 6.99 -29.92
C GLY A 287 16.35 7.37 -28.47
N GLU A 288 15.30 8.16 -28.28
CA GLU A 288 14.77 8.47 -26.95
C GLU A 288 14.16 7.23 -26.29
N LEU A 289 13.44 6.39 -27.04
CA LEU A 289 12.86 5.14 -26.53
C LEU A 289 13.93 4.19 -26.00
N VAL A 290 15.02 3.99 -26.75
CA VAL A 290 16.16 3.16 -26.33
C VAL A 290 16.80 3.74 -25.07
N THR A 291 16.99 5.06 -25.01
CA THR A 291 17.57 5.73 -23.83
C THR A 291 16.69 5.54 -22.60
N TYR A 292 15.36 5.64 -22.75
CA TYR A 292 14.41 5.35 -21.68
C TYR A 292 14.55 3.91 -21.19
N LEU A 293 14.54 2.93 -22.08
CA LEU A 293 14.60 1.50 -21.75
C LEU A 293 15.91 1.15 -21.02
N GLU A 294 17.06 1.65 -21.47
CA GLU A 294 18.36 1.42 -20.81
C GLU A 294 18.40 1.95 -19.36
N ASN A 295 17.62 2.98 -19.05
CA ASN A 295 17.50 3.56 -17.72
C ASN A 295 16.42 2.88 -16.88
N ALA A 296 15.27 2.57 -17.48
CA ALA A 296 14.12 1.97 -16.80
C ALA A 296 14.35 0.49 -16.46
N VAL A 297 14.97 -0.29 -17.35
CA VAL A 297 15.26 -1.73 -17.14
C VAL A 297 16.25 -1.96 -15.98
N LYS A 298 17.11 -0.98 -15.66
CA LYS A 298 17.98 -1.06 -14.47
C LYS A 298 17.21 -1.02 -13.15
N VAL A 299 15.99 -0.48 -13.15
CA VAL A 299 15.18 -0.28 -11.94
C VAL A 299 14.35 -1.52 -11.62
N ASP A 300 13.80 -2.21 -12.64
CA ASP A 300 13.05 -3.46 -12.44
C ASP A 300 13.04 -4.34 -13.71
N PRO A 301 13.98 -5.31 -13.84
CA PRO A 301 14.14 -6.12 -15.05
C PRO A 301 12.98 -7.09 -15.35
N GLU A 302 12.15 -7.40 -14.36
CA GLU A 302 11.07 -8.39 -14.50
C GLU A 302 9.74 -7.77 -14.93
N ARG A 303 9.66 -6.44 -15.05
CA ARG A 303 8.41 -5.76 -15.39
C ARG A 303 8.33 -5.36 -16.86
N PRO A 304 7.20 -5.67 -17.52
CA PRO A 304 6.96 -5.16 -18.86
C PRO A 304 6.75 -3.64 -18.88
N VAL A 305 7.12 -3.02 -20.01
CA VAL A 305 6.92 -1.59 -20.29
C VAL A 305 5.69 -1.44 -21.17
N LEU A 306 4.81 -0.50 -20.80
CA LEU A 306 3.63 -0.17 -21.58
C LEU A 306 3.96 0.99 -22.51
N ILE A 307 3.52 0.87 -23.75
CA ILE A 307 3.70 1.90 -24.79
C ILE A 307 2.32 2.23 -25.32
N ASP A 308 1.86 3.44 -25.07
CA ASP A 308 0.54 3.92 -25.48
C ASP A 308 0.70 5.14 -26.41
N LYS A 309 -0.22 5.32 -27.37
CA LYS A 309 -0.23 6.50 -28.23
C LYS A 309 -0.43 7.75 -27.37
N TYR A 310 0.47 8.72 -27.49
CA TYR A 310 0.25 10.02 -26.87
C TYR A 310 -0.85 10.79 -27.61
N LEU A 311 -1.85 11.24 -26.85
CA LEU A 311 -2.94 12.07 -27.35
C LEU A 311 -2.55 13.54 -27.21
N SER A 312 -1.99 14.12 -28.28
CA SER A 312 -1.67 15.55 -28.32
C SER A 312 -2.92 16.42 -28.38
N ASP A 313 -2.88 17.60 -27.76
CA ASP A 313 -3.98 18.58 -27.73
C ASP A 313 -5.29 18.02 -27.16
N ALA A 314 -5.20 17.07 -26.23
CA ALA A 314 -6.35 16.46 -25.56
C ALA A 314 -6.62 17.11 -24.20
N ILE A 315 -7.91 17.25 -23.86
CA ILE A 315 -8.36 17.69 -22.53
C ILE A 315 -8.46 16.45 -21.64
N GLU A 316 -7.88 16.52 -20.45
CA GLU A 316 -7.98 15.45 -19.44
C GLU A 316 -9.15 15.72 -18.48
N ILE A 317 -9.82 14.66 -18.04
CA ILE A 317 -11.01 14.71 -17.20
C ILE A 317 -10.90 13.66 -16.11
N ASP A 318 -11.10 14.07 -14.85
CA ASP A 318 -11.27 13.15 -13.73
C ASP A 318 -12.75 13.03 -13.34
N ILE A 319 -13.15 11.82 -12.99
CA ILE A 319 -14.53 11.51 -12.59
C ILE A 319 -14.50 10.69 -11.31
N ASP A 320 -15.03 11.28 -10.25
CA ASP A 320 -15.26 10.56 -8.99
C ASP A 320 -16.72 10.09 -8.94
N ALA A 321 -16.91 8.78 -8.74
CA ALA A 321 -18.23 8.17 -8.69
C ALA A 321 -18.31 7.07 -7.62
N LEU A 322 -19.52 6.85 -7.13
CA LEU A 322 -19.86 5.76 -6.21
C LEU A 322 -20.84 4.82 -6.90
N THR A 323 -20.64 3.52 -6.70
CA THR A 323 -21.56 2.48 -7.20
C THR A 323 -21.96 1.56 -6.07
N ASP A 324 -23.23 1.13 -6.07
CA ASP A 324 -23.74 0.14 -5.14
C ASP A 324 -23.89 -1.25 -5.80
N SER A 325 -24.20 -2.27 -4.99
CA SER A 325 -24.41 -3.63 -5.49
C SER A 325 -25.69 -3.80 -6.34
N HIS A 326 -26.54 -2.78 -6.43
CA HIS A 326 -27.75 -2.77 -7.26
C HIS A 326 -27.49 -2.14 -8.63
N GLY A 327 -26.27 -1.66 -8.89
CA GLY A 327 -25.89 -1.01 -10.13
C GLY A 327 -26.30 0.47 -10.19
N ASN A 328 -26.69 1.07 -9.07
CA ASN A 328 -26.89 2.51 -9.03
C ASN A 328 -25.54 3.22 -9.03
N VAL A 329 -25.37 4.21 -9.90
CA VAL A 329 -24.16 5.03 -9.98
C VAL A 329 -24.50 6.46 -9.59
N VAL A 330 -23.71 7.01 -8.67
CA VAL A 330 -23.76 8.42 -8.26
C VAL A 330 -22.45 9.07 -8.67
N ILE A 331 -22.53 10.05 -9.58
CA ILE A 331 -21.37 10.86 -9.96
C ILE A 331 -21.22 11.97 -8.91
N GLY A 332 -20.10 11.95 -8.18
CA GLY A 332 -19.74 12.98 -7.23
C GLY A 332 -19.25 14.25 -7.92
N GLY A 333 -18.40 14.10 -8.94
CA GLY A 333 -17.84 15.22 -9.67
C GLY A 333 -17.28 14.82 -11.03
N ILE A 334 -17.35 15.74 -11.98
CA ILE A 334 -16.64 15.66 -13.27
C ILE A 334 -15.75 16.91 -13.32
N MET A 335 -14.44 16.69 -13.31
CA MET A 335 -13.41 17.71 -13.22
C MET A 335 -12.70 17.85 -14.57
N GLU A 336 -12.63 19.06 -15.10
CA GLU A 336 -11.88 19.35 -16.33
C GLU A 336 -10.52 19.92 -15.95
N HIS A 337 -9.43 19.33 -16.45
CA HIS A 337 -8.09 19.85 -16.22
C HIS A 337 -7.84 21.12 -17.05
N ILE A 338 -7.02 22.02 -16.51
CA ILE A 338 -6.55 23.23 -17.21
C ILE A 338 -5.43 22.86 -18.18
N GLU A 339 -4.48 22.07 -17.70
CA GLU A 339 -3.42 21.49 -18.50
C GLU A 339 -3.96 20.37 -19.41
N GLN A 340 -3.28 20.16 -20.54
CA GLN A 340 -3.63 19.09 -21.47
C GLN A 340 -3.17 17.71 -20.94
N ALA A 341 -3.79 16.66 -21.47
CA ALA A 341 -3.38 15.28 -21.20
C ALA A 341 -1.88 15.10 -21.49
N GLY A 342 -1.14 14.59 -20.50
CA GLY A 342 0.32 14.50 -20.53
C GLY A 342 1.00 15.22 -19.37
N VAL A 343 0.32 16.19 -18.75
CA VAL A 343 0.65 16.65 -17.39
C VAL A 343 -0.11 15.74 -16.41
N HIS A 344 0.59 15.20 -15.41
CA HIS A 344 -0.02 14.26 -14.47
C HIS A 344 -1.18 14.91 -13.71
N SER A 345 -2.32 14.21 -13.55
CA SER A 345 -3.53 14.74 -12.90
C SER A 345 -3.27 15.40 -11.53
N GLY A 346 -2.42 14.78 -10.71
CA GLY A 346 -2.01 15.32 -9.41
C GLY A 346 -1.20 16.64 -9.46
N ASP A 347 -0.67 17.01 -10.62
CA ASP A 347 0.05 18.27 -10.86
C ASP A 347 -0.80 19.28 -11.67
N SER A 348 -1.90 18.84 -12.27
CA SER A 348 -2.81 19.68 -13.06
C SER A 348 -3.76 20.47 -12.16
N ALA A 349 -4.01 21.72 -12.52
CA ALA A 349 -5.16 22.45 -11.98
C ALA A 349 -6.45 21.91 -12.62
N CYS A 350 -7.55 21.88 -11.87
CA CYS A 350 -8.83 21.41 -12.40
C CYS A 350 -10.01 22.33 -12.05
N MET A 351 -11.08 22.21 -12.83
CA MET A 351 -12.33 22.96 -12.68
C MET A 351 -13.49 22.03 -12.40
N LEU A 352 -14.27 22.33 -11.37
CA LEU A 352 -15.55 21.70 -11.08
C LEU A 352 -16.63 22.80 -10.90
N PRO A 353 -17.69 22.84 -11.75
CA PRO A 353 -17.93 21.96 -12.89
C PRO A 353 -17.05 22.30 -14.11
N THR A 354 -17.05 21.40 -15.10
CA THR A 354 -16.43 21.60 -16.41
C THR A 354 -16.90 22.90 -17.09
N LYS A 355 -16.05 23.47 -17.95
CA LYS A 355 -16.26 24.75 -18.64
C LYS A 355 -16.28 24.61 -20.17
N THR A 356 -15.41 23.80 -20.74
CA THR A 356 -15.25 23.71 -22.20
C THR A 356 -15.70 22.37 -22.77
N ILE A 357 -15.87 21.35 -21.92
CA ILE A 357 -16.37 20.04 -22.34
C ILE A 357 -17.78 20.15 -22.93
N SER A 358 -17.96 19.59 -24.13
CA SER A 358 -19.24 19.61 -24.82
C SER A 358 -20.28 18.74 -24.11
N GLN A 359 -21.55 19.13 -24.24
CA GLN A 359 -22.66 18.38 -23.65
C GLN A 359 -22.72 16.93 -24.15
N SER A 360 -22.41 16.68 -25.42
CA SER A 360 -22.36 15.33 -25.98
C SER A 360 -21.27 14.47 -25.33
N CYS A 361 -20.11 15.05 -25.01
CA CYS A 361 -19.05 14.34 -24.30
C CYS A 361 -19.46 14.05 -22.85
N LEU A 362 -20.09 15.00 -22.17
CA LEU A 362 -20.65 14.79 -20.83
C LEU A 362 -21.74 13.71 -20.80
N GLU A 363 -22.53 13.59 -21.87
CA GLU A 363 -23.53 12.52 -22.00
C GLU A 363 -22.85 11.17 -22.17
N THR A 364 -21.85 11.06 -23.05
CA THR A 364 -21.05 9.84 -23.20
C THR A 364 -20.37 9.42 -21.90
N ILE A 365 -19.82 10.36 -21.13
CA ILE A 365 -19.20 10.08 -19.83
C ILE A 365 -20.20 9.50 -18.81
N ARG A 366 -21.48 9.89 -18.92
CA ARG A 366 -22.53 9.49 -17.97
C ARG A 366 -23.21 8.16 -18.32
N THR A 367 -23.02 7.66 -19.54
CA THR A 367 -23.63 6.45 -20.08
C THR A 367 -22.62 5.35 -20.21
#